data_AF-A0A3M2VIA4-F1
#
_entry.id   AF-A0A3M2VIA4-F1
#
_cell.length_a   1.000
_cell.length_b   1.000
_cell.length_c   1.000
_cell.angle_alpha   90.00
_cell.angle_beta   90.00
_cell.angle_gamma   90.00
#
_symmetry.space_group_name_H-M   'P 1'
#
loop_
_entity.id
_entity.type
_entity.pdbx_description
1 polymer ?
#
loop_
_entity_poly.entity_id
_entity_poly.type
_entity_poly.pdbx_seq_one_letter_code
_entity_poly.pdbx_strand_id
1 'polypeptide(L)'
;SGPLGRGAARLTGRPGAVALEVANQGRYEAPTPETLLQDQLGWKLPVSHLVWWVRGLPAPDSKSNVTLDGDSRLASLEQDGWQVEYLSYVEQNGYWLPERVKLHGQDLDVTLVIKDWQPRKLGQ
;
A
#
# COMPACT_ATOMS: atom_id res chain seq x y z
N SER A 1 -13.95 -1.04 4.31
CA SER A 1 -15.24 -0.46 4.72
C SER A 1 -15.63 -1.07 6.05
N GLY A 2 -15.45 -0.32 7.14
CA GLY A 2 -15.87 -0.75 8.48
C GLY A 2 -17.36 -0.49 8.71
N PRO A 3 -17.94 -1.04 9.80
CA PRO A 3 -19.40 -1.16 10.02
C PRO A 3 -20.19 0.15 10.09
N LEU A 4 -19.55 1.32 9.98
CA LEU A 4 -20.21 2.62 10.12
C LEU A 4 -19.86 3.64 9.03
N GLY A 5 -19.06 3.32 8.02
CA GLY A 5 -18.74 4.26 6.91
C GLY A 5 -17.99 5.56 7.29
N ARG A 6 -17.93 5.92 8.58
CA ARG A 6 -17.38 7.15 9.18
C ARG A 6 -15.85 7.26 9.20
N GLY A 7 -15.15 6.33 8.55
CA GLY A 7 -13.68 6.36 8.43
C GLY A 7 -13.18 5.83 7.08
N ALA A 8 -14.06 5.76 6.08
CA ALA A 8 -13.66 5.37 4.76
C ALA A 8 -13.10 6.60 4.01
N ALA A 9 -11.85 6.50 3.59
CA ALA A 9 -11.24 7.41 2.64
C ALA A 9 -10.95 6.66 1.34
N ARG A 10 -11.08 7.36 0.20
CA ARG A 10 -10.76 6.82 -1.12
C ARG A 10 -9.73 7.74 -1.77
N LEU A 11 -8.55 7.19 -2.04
CA LEU A 11 -7.50 7.86 -2.79
C LEU A 11 -7.53 7.37 -4.24
N THR A 12 -7.60 8.29 -5.19
CA THR A 12 -7.58 8.00 -6.63
C THR A 12 -6.63 8.96 -7.31
N GLY A 13 -5.97 8.53 -8.37
CA GLY A 13 -5.15 9.47 -9.13
C GLY A 13 -4.17 8.82 -10.09
N ARG A 14 -3.54 9.70 -10.85
CA ARG A 14 -2.38 9.44 -11.70
C ARG A 14 -1.31 10.49 -11.36
N PRO A 15 -0.04 10.32 -11.79
CA PRO A 15 0.98 11.34 -11.58
C PRO A 15 0.47 12.73 -12.01
N GLY A 16 0.55 13.71 -11.10
CA GLY A 16 0.11 15.09 -11.32
C GLY A 16 -1.40 15.35 -11.17
N ALA A 17 -2.23 14.34 -10.91
CA ALA A 17 -3.66 14.51 -10.65
C ALA A 17 -4.15 13.46 -9.65
N VAL A 18 -4.16 13.81 -8.37
CA VAL A 18 -4.55 12.93 -7.26
C VAL A 18 -5.68 13.57 -6.45
N ALA A 19 -6.66 12.76 -6.08
CA ALA A 19 -7.82 13.14 -5.28
C ALA A 19 -8.03 12.18 -4.10
N LEU A 20 -8.35 12.75 -2.94
CA LEU A 20 -8.75 12.04 -1.73
C LEU A 20 -10.19 12.41 -1.40
N GLU A 21 -11.07 11.40 -1.34
CA GLU A 21 -12.44 11.55 -0.85
C GLU A 21 -12.52 11.00 0.57
N VAL A 22 -12.95 11.82 1.53
CA VAL A 22 -13.14 11.39 2.92
C VAL A 22 -14.63 11.49 3.27
N ALA A 23 -15.18 10.41 3.81
CA ALA A 23 -16.59 10.34 4.18
C ALA A 23 -16.96 11.49 5.13
N ASN A 24 -17.97 12.29 4.75
CA ASN A 24 -18.46 13.47 5.48
C ASN A 24 -17.50 14.67 5.56
N GLN A 25 -16.39 14.67 4.83
CA GLN A 25 -15.48 15.83 4.77
C GLN A 25 -15.36 16.39 3.34
N GLY A 26 -15.51 15.55 2.31
CA GLY A 26 -15.53 15.99 0.91
C GLY A 26 -14.37 15.42 0.10
N ARG A 27 -14.03 16.12 -0.99
CA ARG A 27 -12.95 15.76 -1.92
C ARG A 27 -11.84 16.80 -1.88
N TYR A 28 -10.62 16.33 -1.80
CA TYR A 28 -9.40 17.12 -1.76
C TYR A 28 -8.48 16.72 -2.90
N GLU A 29 -7.71 17.66 -3.45
CA GLU A 29 -6.78 17.41 -4.54
C GLU A 29 -5.38 17.94 -4.20
N ALA A 30 -4.35 17.21 -4.61
CA ALA A 30 -2.96 17.66 -4.49
C ALA A 30 -2.09 17.03 -5.58
N PRO A 31 -0.86 17.53 -5.77
CA PRO A 31 0.07 16.96 -6.74
C PRO A 31 0.48 15.51 -6.44
N THR A 32 0.49 15.11 -5.16
CA THR A 32 0.91 13.77 -4.71
C THR A 32 -0.07 13.17 -3.70
N PRO A 33 -0.16 11.83 -3.64
CA PRO A 33 -0.98 11.15 -2.64
C PRO A 33 -0.48 11.38 -1.21
N GLU A 34 0.83 11.47 -1.01
CA GLU A 34 1.44 11.70 0.30
C GLU A 34 1.01 13.04 0.89
N THR A 35 0.97 14.11 0.08
CA THR A 35 0.48 15.42 0.52
C THR A 35 -0.97 15.34 0.99
N LEU A 36 -1.84 14.63 0.26
CA LEU A 36 -3.24 14.46 0.66
C LEU A 36 -3.39 13.71 1.98
N LEU A 37 -2.66 12.61 2.17
CA LEU A 37 -2.73 11.82 3.39
C LEU A 37 -2.19 12.61 4.60
N GLN A 38 -1.11 13.36 4.41
CA GLN A 38 -0.55 14.19 5.47
C GLN A 38 -1.50 15.33 5.85
N ASP A 39 -2.00 16.09 4.87
CA ASP A 39 -2.79 17.30 5.15
C ASP A 39 -4.18 16.98 5.71
N GLN A 40 -4.80 15.90 5.24
CA GLN A 40 -6.18 15.57 5.63
C GLN A 40 -6.27 14.58 6.79
N LEU A 41 -5.30 13.67 6.92
CA LEU A 41 -5.34 12.58 7.90
C LEU A 41 -4.14 12.58 8.86
N GLY A 42 -3.14 13.43 8.65
CA GLY A 42 -1.90 13.45 9.45
C GLY A 42 -0.97 12.26 9.20
N TRP A 43 -1.24 11.46 8.16
CA TRP A 43 -0.49 10.23 7.90
C TRP A 43 0.72 10.47 7.01
N LYS A 44 1.90 10.07 7.49
CA LYS A 44 3.16 10.10 6.73
C LYS A 44 3.43 8.76 6.02
N LEU A 45 2.44 8.26 5.29
CA LEU A 45 2.53 6.99 4.57
C LEU A 45 3.12 7.22 3.15
N PRO A 46 4.26 6.61 2.79
CA PRO A 46 4.82 6.71 1.43
C PRO A 46 4.01 5.84 0.45
N VAL A 47 2.96 6.40 -0.13
CA VAL A 47 2.09 5.69 -1.09
C VAL A 47 2.87 5.28 -2.33
N SER A 48 3.86 6.08 -2.75
CA SER A 48 4.81 5.79 -3.81
C SER A 48 5.62 4.51 -3.57
N HIS A 49 5.89 4.14 -2.31
CA HIS A 49 6.56 2.88 -1.97
C HIS A 49 5.54 1.74 -1.82
N LEU A 50 4.37 2.06 -1.27
CA LEU A 50 3.29 1.10 -1.07
C LEU A 50 2.88 0.36 -2.35
N VAL A 51 2.91 1.03 -3.51
CA VAL A 51 2.60 0.40 -4.81
C VAL A 51 3.58 -0.71 -5.20
N TRP A 52 4.80 -0.70 -4.64
CA TRP A 52 5.80 -1.76 -4.78
C TRP A 52 5.67 -2.81 -3.69
N TRP A 53 5.56 -2.38 -2.43
CA TRP A 53 5.45 -3.27 -1.28
C TRP A 53 4.21 -4.17 -1.34
N VAL A 54 3.08 -3.66 -1.83
CA VAL A 54 1.88 -4.49 -2.06
C VAL A 54 2.18 -5.69 -2.96
N ARG A 55 3.11 -5.56 -3.91
CA ARG A 55 3.52 -6.61 -4.87
C ARG A 55 4.66 -7.49 -4.35
N GLY A 56 5.13 -7.28 -3.12
CA GLY A 56 6.29 -7.97 -2.59
C GLY A 56 7.60 -7.52 -3.22
N LEU A 57 7.70 -6.24 -3.61
CA LEU A 57 8.90 -5.67 -4.23
C LEU A 57 9.40 -4.46 -3.43
N PRO A 58 10.73 -4.27 -3.30
CA PRO A 58 11.26 -3.01 -2.80
C PRO A 58 10.99 -1.87 -3.79
N ALA A 59 10.81 -0.66 -3.26
CA ALA A 59 10.79 0.54 -4.07
C ALA A 59 12.18 0.74 -4.73
N PRO A 60 12.24 1.22 -5.98
CA PRO A 60 13.47 1.22 -6.78
C PRO A 60 14.51 2.29 -6.38
N ASP A 61 14.07 3.36 -5.72
CA ASP A 61 14.89 4.58 -5.54
C ASP A 61 15.65 4.61 -4.21
N SER A 62 15.51 3.58 -3.36
CA SER A 62 16.16 3.51 -2.06
C SER A 62 16.61 2.09 -1.72
N LYS A 63 17.56 1.99 -0.79
CA LYS A 63 18.05 0.68 -0.32
C LYS A 63 16.98 -0.01 0.52
N SER A 64 16.94 -1.33 0.43
CA SER A 64 16.07 -2.17 1.24
C SER A 64 16.85 -3.34 1.84
N ASN A 65 16.39 -3.81 2.99
CA ASN A 65 16.78 -5.11 3.53
C ASN A 65 15.61 -6.07 3.32
N VAL A 66 15.88 -7.26 2.80
CA VAL A 66 14.86 -8.26 2.45
C VAL A 66 15.19 -9.57 3.14
N THR A 67 14.19 -10.19 3.75
CA THR A 67 14.26 -11.55 4.29
C THR A 67 13.25 -12.43 3.57
N LEU A 68 13.67 -13.64 3.20
CA LEU A 68 12.79 -14.64 2.59
C LEU A 68 12.33 -15.67 3.63
N ASP A 69 11.16 -16.26 3.41
CA ASP A 69 10.67 -17.42 4.17
C ASP A 69 11.25 -18.75 3.65
N GLY A 70 10.83 -19.86 4.25
CA GLY A 70 11.26 -21.20 3.86
C GLY A 70 10.85 -21.62 2.45
N ASP A 71 9.85 -20.96 1.86
CA ASP A 71 9.36 -21.19 0.50
C ASP A 71 9.98 -20.22 -0.51
N SER A 72 11.04 -19.49 -0.12
CA SER A 72 11.72 -18.47 -0.92
C SER A 72 10.81 -17.29 -1.33
N ARG A 73 9.79 -16.99 -0.53
CA ARG A 73 8.90 -15.83 -0.71
C ARG A 73 9.35 -14.72 0.23
N LEU A 74 8.98 -13.47 -0.09
CA LEU A 74 9.33 -12.34 0.75
C LEU A 74 8.64 -12.45 2.12
N ALA A 75 9.40 -12.60 3.21
CA ALA A 75 8.86 -12.64 4.57
C ALA A 75 8.79 -11.24 5.18
N SER A 76 9.87 -10.47 5.00
CA SER A 76 9.93 -9.09 5.47
C SER A 76 10.77 -8.20 4.57
N LEU A 77 10.44 -6.91 4.59
CA LEU A 77 11.18 -5.85 3.93
C LEU A 77 11.34 -4.67 4.89
N GLU A 78 12.53 -4.12 4.99
CA GLU A 78 12.79 -2.84 5.66
C GLU A 78 13.27 -1.81 4.63
N GLN A 79 12.61 -0.66 4.57
CA GLN A 79 12.97 0.41 3.62
C GLN A 79 12.45 1.76 4.11
N ASP A 80 13.33 2.77 4.11
CA ASP A 80 13.00 4.17 4.46
C ASP A 80 12.24 4.35 5.78
N GLY A 81 12.68 3.61 6.82
CA GLY A 81 12.08 3.68 8.15
C GLY A 81 10.77 2.91 8.31
N TRP A 82 10.38 2.12 7.30
CA TRP A 82 9.24 1.21 7.37
C TRP A 82 9.70 -0.23 7.47
N GLN A 83 9.06 -0.99 8.36
CA GLN A 83 9.11 -2.45 8.40
C GLN A 83 7.82 -3.01 7.79
N VAL A 84 7.96 -3.88 6.80
CA VAL A 84 6.87 -4.52 6.06
C VAL A 84 6.92 -6.02 6.30
N GLU A 85 5.84 -6.59 6.82
CA GLU A 85 5.70 -8.02 7.10
C GLU A 85 4.65 -8.64 6.19
N TYR A 86 5.02 -9.71 5.49
CA TYR A 86 4.15 -10.44 4.59
C TYR A 86 3.60 -11.66 5.32
N LEU A 87 2.34 -11.56 5.77
CA LEU A 87 1.76 -12.50 6.74
C LEU A 87 1.07 -13.70 6.08
N SER A 88 0.55 -13.53 4.86
CA SER A 88 -0.03 -14.62 4.09
C SER A 88 0.11 -14.37 2.60
N TYR A 89 0.17 -15.47 1.86
CA TYR A 89 0.21 -15.53 0.41
C TYR A 89 -0.94 -16.37 -0.11
N VAL A 90 -1.47 -15.98 -1.27
CA VAL A 90 -2.46 -16.75 -2.04
C VAL A 90 -1.88 -17.11 -3.40
N GLU A 91 -2.13 -18.32 -3.87
CA GLU A 91 -1.79 -18.71 -5.23
C GLU A 91 -2.92 -18.29 -6.18
N GLN A 92 -2.58 -17.50 -7.20
CA GLN A 92 -3.52 -17.10 -8.24
C GLN A 92 -2.84 -17.15 -9.61
N ASN A 93 -3.41 -17.91 -10.54
CA ASN A 93 -2.88 -18.10 -11.89
C ASN A 93 -1.40 -18.55 -11.92
N GLY A 94 -0.98 -19.38 -10.95
CA GLY A 94 0.40 -19.88 -10.83
C GLY A 94 1.40 -18.90 -10.20
N TYR A 95 0.92 -17.78 -9.65
CA TYR A 95 1.74 -16.82 -8.91
C TYR A 95 1.36 -16.78 -7.43
N TRP A 96 2.36 -16.79 -6.55
CA TRP A 96 2.17 -16.53 -5.12
C TRP A 96 2.15 -15.03 -4.88
N LEU A 97 1.01 -14.51 -4.47
CA LEU A 97 0.77 -13.09 -4.29
C LEU A 97 0.47 -12.78 -2.83
N PRO A 98 0.97 -11.66 -2.27
CA PRO A 98 0.62 -11.26 -0.91
C PRO A 98 -0.90 -11.11 -0.75
N GLU A 99 -1.44 -11.67 0.32
CA GLU A 99 -2.86 -11.56 0.68
C GLU A 99 -3.03 -10.65 1.91
N ARG A 100 -2.11 -10.74 2.87
CA ARG A 100 -2.13 -9.93 4.08
C ARG A 100 -0.73 -9.39 4.38
N VAL A 101 -0.65 -8.07 4.50
CA VAL A 101 0.62 -7.35 4.74
C VAL A 101 0.45 -6.39 5.90
N LYS A 102 1.41 -6.36 6.81
CA LYS A 102 1.49 -5.33 7.85
C LYS A 102 2.65 -4.39 7.58
N LEU A 103 2.44 -3.11 7.84
CA LEU A 103 3.45 -2.08 7.71
C LEU A 103 3.53 -1.34 9.03
N HIS A 104 4.74 -1.19 9.53
CA HIS A 104 5.08 -0.49 10.75
C HIS A 104 5.95 0.71 10.39
N GLY A 105 5.39 1.90 10.55
CA GLY A 105 6.11 3.17 10.44
C GLY A 105 6.34 3.77 11.83
N GLN A 106 6.87 4.99 11.86
CA GLN A 106 7.17 5.67 13.12
C GLN A 106 5.94 5.91 14.02
N ASP A 107 4.86 6.44 13.42
CA ASP A 107 3.64 6.85 14.13
C ASP A 107 2.37 6.24 13.51
N LEU A 108 2.54 5.25 12.63
CA LEU A 108 1.46 4.68 11.83
C LEU A 108 1.68 3.20 11.56
N ASP A 109 0.71 2.39 12.00
CA ASP A 109 0.59 0.98 11.61
C ASP A 109 -0.50 0.82 10.56
N VAL A 110 -0.20 0.09 9.49
CA VAL A 110 -1.14 -0.21 8.41
C VAL A 110 -1.27 -1.73 8.26
N THR A 111 -2.50 -2.21 8.18
CA THR A 111 -2.78 -3.59 7.76
C THR A 111 -3.50 -3.57 6.42
N LEU A 112 -2.89 -4.21 5.42
CA LEU A 112 -3.47 -4.43 4.12
C LEU A 112 -4.05 -5.84 4.06
N VAL A 113 -5.28 -5.94 3.55
CA VAL A 113 -5.93 -7.20 3.20
C VAL A 113 -6.33 -7.10 1.74
N ILE A 114 -5.65 -7.86 0.90
CA ILE A 114 -5.80 -7.85 -0.55
C ILE A 114 -6.78 -8.96 -0.90
N LYS A 115 -7.96 -8.57 -1.39
CA LYS A 115 -9.07 -9.51 -1.63
C LYS A 115 -9.03 -10.14 -3.01
N ASP A 116 -8.55 -9.41 -4.00
CA ASP A 116 -8.56 -9.83 -5.39
C ASP A 116 -7.38 -9.21 -6.12
N TRP A 117 -6.59 -10.05 -6.78
CA TRP A 117 -5.53 -9.61 -7.68
C TRP A 117 -6.02 -9.66 -9.12
N GLN A 118 -5.92 -8.51 -9.80
CA GLN A 118 -6.24 -8.41 -11.21
C GLN A 118 -4.98 -8.03 -11.98
N PRO A 119 -4.41 -8.93 -12.80
CA PRO A 119 -3.29 -8.57 -13.64
C PRO A 119 -3.72 -7.47 -14.61
N ARG A 120 -2.87 -6.46 -14.78
CA ARG A 120 -3.10 -5.43 -15.79
C ARG A 120 -3.14 -6.10 -17.16
N LYS A 121 -4.30 -6.09 -17.80
CA LYS A 121 -4.42 -6.50 -19.21
C LYS A 121 -3.73 -5.44 -20.06
N LEU A 122 -2.56 -5.75 -20.61
CA LEU A 122 -1.89 -4.92 -21.60
C LEU A 122 -2.55 -5.21 -22.95
N GLY A 123 -3.22 -4.22 -23.54
CA GLY A 123 -3.87 -4.32 -24.85
C GLY A 123 -5.40 -4.37 -24.80
N GLN A 124 -6.02 -3.20 -24.68
CA GLN A 124 -7.20 -2.79 -25.45
C GLN A 124 -7.07 -1.29 -25.76
#